data_AF-A0A182WYS7-F1
#
_entry.id   AF-A0A182WYS7-F1
#
_cell.length_a   1.000
_cell.length_b   1.000
_cell.length_c   1.000
_cell.angle_alpha   90.00
_cell.angle_beta   90.00
_cell.angle_gamma   90.00
#
_symmetry.space_group_name_H-M   'P 1'
#
loop_
_entity.id
_entity.type
_entity.pdbx_description
1 polymer ?
#
loop_
_entity_poly.entity_id
_entity_poly.type
_entity_poly.pdbx_seq_one_letter_code
_entity_poly.pdbx_strand_id
1 'polypeptide(L)'
;MGKTEQPLIVRYKNQWYDLTEFAHKHPGGKNSLTGLHEKDMAERFDRAPGHSQAAKYLMKEYQIKHEPKQNGHSLPNGTKATVNGTTLRNGTKPTGNGLHSAKPHGEGHITAVTANGDVAHLTDDSLEYLVDWSKPMLLQIYRLGDKYAEWVNKPVDRELRLFGPTWVENLTRTPWWIVPAFWIPAILYLIVRHGAQQVATGRGFASASESFRTVELYLHLALGAFAWTLLEYSLHRWVFHLDPKGNRVLQTFHFLIHGQHHKVPFDPHRLVFPVPPALLLTSLFYQPVYYAFPYPRLTLAGGLIGYLVYDMIHYYLHYGSPAGGHLYHMKRYHYSHHFVHHDQGYGISSDFWDKLFGTRIMLRKLKYLLKW
;
A
#
# COMPACT_ATOMS: atom_id res chain seq x y z
N MET A 1 1.12 -0.92 24.10
CA MET A 1 0.79 0.14 25.08
C MET A 1 0.64 1.44 24.29
N GLY A 2 -0.46 2.16 24.23
CA GLY A 2 -1.75 2.11 24.89
C GLY A 2 -2.51 3.39 24.51
N LYS A 3 -3.66 3.23 23.87
CA LYS A 3 -4.89 4.02 24.02
C LYS A 3 -5.95 3.14 23.38
N THR A 4 -6.94 2.71 24.16
CA THR A 4 -8.21 2.23 23.60
C THR A 4 -8.75 3.39 22.77
N GLU A 5 -8.63 3.29 21.45
CA GLU A 5 -9.22 4.27 20.54
C GLU A 5 -10.72 4.34 20.84
N GLN A 6 -11.27 5.55 20.80
CA GLN A 6 -12.71 5.68 20.96
C GLN A 6 -13.37 4.92 19.82
N PRO A 7 -14.40 4.11 20.12
CA PRO A 7 -15.08 3.35 19.08
C PRO A 7 -15.59 4.31 18.00
N LEU A 8 -15.39 3.94 16.73
CA LEU A 8 -15.94 4.64 15.58
C LEU A 8 -16.89 3.71 14.83
N ILE A 9 -18.02 3.45 15.47
CA ILE A 9 -19.13 2.71 14.87
C ILE A 9 -19.99 3.67 14.07
N VAL A 10 -20.28 3.35 12.81
CA VAL A 10 -21.09 4.18 11.90
C VAL A 10 -22.15 3.34 11.20
N ARG A 11 -23.23 3.99 10.75
CA ARG A 11 -24.28 3.37 9.95
C ARG A 11 -24.18 3.81 8.50
N TYR A 12 -24.35 2.89 7.56
CA TYR A 12 -24.45 3.20 6.13
C TYR A 12 -25.37 2.18 5.47
N LYS A 13 -26.41 2.66 4.77
CA LYS A 13 -27.40 1.82 4.07
C LYS A 13 -27.94 0.67 4.93
N ASN A 14 -28.37 1.00 6.15
CA ASN A 14 -28.91 0.06 7.15
C ASN A 14 -27.94 -1.03 7.63
N GLN A 15 -26.64 -0.85 7.42
CA GLN A 15 -25.60 -1.73 7.93
C GLN A 15 -24.68 -0.96 8.88
N TRP A 16 -24.15 -1.66 9.87
CA TRP A 16 -23.22 -1.10 10.85
C TRP A 16 -21.78 -1.46 10.48
N TYR A 17 -20.87 -0.50 10.69
CA TYR A 17 -19.45 -0.66 10.40
C TYR A 17 -18.62 -0.18 11.58
N ASP A 18 -17.58 -0.93 11.94
CA ASP A 18 -16.59 -0.54 12.93
C ASP A 18 -15.33 -0.02 12.22
N LEU A 19 -15.21 1.31 12.15
CA LEU A 19 -14.09 1.98 11.50
C LEU A 19 -12.98 2.39 12.48
N THR A 20 -12.99 1.86 13.71
CA THR A 20 -12.04 2.27 14.77
C THR A 20 -10.60 2.12 14.29
N GLU A 21 -10.19 0.90 13.90
CA GLU A 21 -8.83 0.66 13.41
C GLU A 21 -8.56 1.28 12.03
N PHE A 22 -9.60 1.45 11.21
CA PHE A 22 -9.49 2.05 9.88
C PHE A 22 -9.25 3.56 9.93
N ALA A 23 -9.66 4.25 11.00
CA ALA A 23 -9.62 5.70 11.08
C ALA A 23 -8.21 6.27 10.80
N HIS A 24 -7.17 5.57 11.27
CA HIS A 24 -5.77 5.94 11.05
C HIS A 24 -5.23 5.60 9.64
N LYS A 25 -5.88 4.65 8.98
CA LYS A 25 -5.59 4.23 7.59
C LYS A 25 -6.39 5.05 6.57
N HIS A 26 -7.41 5.80 7.02
CA HIS A 26 -8.34 6.50 6.16
C HIS A 26 -7.63 7.52 5.24
N PRO A 27 -7.78 7.42 3.91
CA PRO A 27 -7.09 8.32 2.99
C PRO A 27 -7.43 9.80 3.18
N GLY A 28 -8.66 10.09 3.60
CA GLY A 28 -9.12 11.44 3.93
C GLY A 28 -8.72 11.93 5.33
N GLY A 29 -7.89 11.19 6.06
CA GLY A 29 -7.49 11.47 7.44
C GLY A 29 -8.58 11.14 8.46
N LYS A 30 -8.19 10.87 9.72
CA LYS A 30 -9.13 10.56 10.82
C LYS A 30 -10.04 11.73 11.18
N ASN A 31 -9.58 12.96 10.95
CA ASN A 31 -10.35 14.16 11.25
C ASN A 31 -11.54 14.37 10.30
N SER A 32 -11.58 13.71 9.13
CA SER A 32 -12.79 13.72 8.29
C SER A 32 -13.91 12.85 8.87
N LEU A 33 -13.57 11.93 9.77
CA LEU A 33 -14.51 10.99 10.40
C LEU A 33 -15.06 11.52 11.73
N THR A 34 -14.60 12.69 12.18
CA THR A 34 -15.02 13.27 13.46
C THR A 34 -16.52 13.52 13.50
N GLY A 35 -17.13 13.12 14.62
CA GLY A 35 -18.57 13.29 14.88
C GLY A 35 -19.47 12.35 14.09
N LEU A 36 -18.94 11.29 13.47
CA LEU A 36 -19.70 10.23 12.81
C LEU A 36 -20.07 9.05 13.71
N HIS A 37 -19.47 8.94 14.90
CA HIS A 37 -19.78 7.83 15.80
C HIS A 37 -21.30 7.78 16.10
N GLU A 38 -21.88 6.60 15.95
CA GLU A 38 -23.31 6.28 16.07
C GLU A 38 -24.22 7.06 15.13
N LYS A 39 -23.68 7.60 14.02
CA LYS A 39 -24.45 8.32 13.01
C LYS A 39 -24.50 7.59 11.68
N ASP A 40 -25.53 7.94 10.91
CA ASP A 40 -25.60 7.61 9.50
C ASP A 40 -24.61 8.47 8.71
N MET A 41 -23.77 7.84 7.91
CA MET A 41 -22.79 8.51 7.08
C MET A 41 -23.14 8.53 5.59
N ALA A 42 -24.29 8.02 5.16
CA ALA A 42 -24.68 7.94 3.75
C ALA A 42 -24.54 9.27 3.03
N GLU A 43 -25.04 10.36 3.61
CA GLU A 43 -24.93 11.69 3.02
C GLU A 43 -23.46 12.11 2.83
N ARG A 44 -22.59 11.89 3.82
CA ARG A 44 -21.16 12.27 3.71
C ARG A 44 -20.38 11.35 2.78
N PHE A 45 -20.73 10.07 2.76
CA PHE A 45 -20.02 9.04 2.03
C PHE A 45 -20.33 9.07 0.53
N ASP A 46 -21.58 9.38 0.16
CA ASP A 46 -22.04 9.46 -1.23
C ASP A 46 -21.96 10.88 -1.82
N ARG A 47 -21.71 11.92 -0.99
CA ARG A 47 -21.59 13.31 -1.46
C ARG A 47 -20.45 13.47 -2.47
N ALA A 48 -20.74 14.19 -3.56
CA ALA A 48 -19.79 14.42 -4.64
C ALA A 48 -18.50 15.16 -4.22
N PRO A 49 -17.32 14.74 -4.73
CA PRO A 49 -17.09 13.49 -5.44
C PRO A 49 -17.18 12.31 -4.46
N GLY A 50 -18.10 11.38 -4.70
CA GLY A 50 -18.31 10.24 -3.81
C GLY A 50 -17.09 9.30 -3.77
N HIS A 51 -17.10 8.34 -2.85
CA HIS A 51 -16.03 7.34 -2.77
C HIS A 51 -15.96 6.47 -4.03
N SER A 52 -14.74 6.10 -4.42
CA SER A 52 -14.48 5.18 -5.54
C SER A 52 -15.08 3.80 -5.28
N GLN A 53 -15.23 2.99 -6.33
CA GLN A 53 -15.69 1.60 -6.16
C GLN A 53 -14.73 0.76 -5.32
N ALA A 54 -13.42 1.01 -5.44
CA ALA A 54 -12.38 0.40 -4.61
C ALA A 54 -12.58 0.73 -3.11
N ALA A 55 -12.86 1.99 -2.78
CA ALA A 55 -13.12 2.41 -1.40
C ALA A 55 -14.43 1.83 -0.84
N LYS A 56 -15.48 1.77 -1.66
CA LYS A 56 -16.76 1.11 -1.33
C LYS A 56 -16.60 -0.38 -1.07
N TYR A 57 -15.73 -1.03 -1.85
CA TYR A 57 -15.39 -2.43 -1.70
C TYR A 57 -14.62 -2.68 -0.40
N LEU A 58 -13.55 -1.92 -0.14
CA LEU A 58 -12.76 -2.01 1.10
C LEU A 58 -13.59 -1.81 2.36
N MET A 59 -14.58 -0.92 2.33
CA MET A 59 -15.46 -0.64 3.46
C MET A 59 -16.19 -1.89 3.98
N LYS A 60 -16.43 -2.91 3.14
CA LYS A 60 -17.09 -4.17 3.54
C LYS A 60 -16.29 -4.96 4.57
N GLU A 61 -14.96 -4.84 4.61
CA GLU A 61 -14.10 -5.49 5.62
C GLU A 61 -14.46 -5.09 7.05
N TYR A 62 -15.01 -3.89 7.20
CA TYR A 62 -15.33 -3.30 8.50
C TYR A 62 -16.80 -3.48 8.89
N GLN A 63 -17.59 -4.22 8.10
CA GLN A 63 -19.01 -4.45 8.41
C GLN A 63 -19.15 -5.34 9.63
N ILE A 64 -20.00 -4.91 10.58
CA ILE A 64 -20.34 -5.70 11.76
C ILE A 64 -21.40 -6.74 11.35
N LYS A 65 -21.00 -8.02 11.32
CA LYS A 65 -21.86 -9.14 10.87
C LYS A 65 -23.00 -9.50 11.83
N HIS A 66 -22.93 -9.03 13.07
CA HIS A 66 -23.99 -9.18 14.07
C HIS A 66 -24.32 -7.78 14.60
N GLU A 67 -25.59 -7.37 14.58
CA GLU A 67 -25.97 -6.07 15.13
C GLU A 67 -25.40 -5.95 16.56
N PRO A 68 -24.70 -4.84 16.88
CA PRO A 68 -24.39 -4.56 18.26
C PRO A 68 -25.72 -4.50 18.99
N LYS A 69 -25.92 -5.37 19.99
CA LYS A 69 -27.08 -5.30 20.87
C LYS A 69 -27.13 -3.87 21.38
N GLN A 70 -28.18 -3.13 21.01
CA GLN A 70 -28.46 -1.85 21.62
C GLN A 70 -28.49 -2.09 23.12
N ASN A 71 -27.57 -1.47 23.86
CA ASN A 71 -27.81 -1.22 25.27
C ASN A 71 -29.00 -0.25 25.32
N GLY A 72 -30.19 -0.83 25.34
CA GLY A 72 -31.44 -0.09 25.41
C GLY A 72 -31.42 0.78 26.64
N HIS A 73 -31.46 2.10 26.44
CA HIS A 73 -32.16 2.96 27.37
C HIS A 73 -33.66 2.63 27.22
N SER A 74 -34.08 1.56 27.87
CA SER A 74 -35.49 1.31 28.16
C SER A 74 -35.95 2.33 29.21
N LEU A 75 -36.94 3.12 28.83
CA LEU A 75 -37.80 3.88 29.75
C LEU A 75 -38.33 2.96 30.87
N PRO A 76 -38.57 3.50 32.08
CA PRO A 76 -38.83 2.69 33.26
C PRO A 76 -40.25 2.11 33.21
N ASN A 77 -40.37 0.79 33.19
CA ASN A 77 -41.30 0.07 34.05
C ASN A 77 -41.02 -1.43 34.05
N GLY A 78 -41.20 -2.04 35.23
CA GLY A 78 -40.40 -3.16 35.69
C GLY A 78 -40.77 -4.54 35.16
N THR A 79 -39.79 -5.44 35.12
CA THR A 79 -39.83 -6.72 35.84
C THR A 79 -38.40 -7.29 35.93
N LYS A 80 -38.09 -7.96 37.05
CA LYS A 80 -36.77 -8.53 37.37
C LYS A 80 -36.50 -9.82 36.59
N ALA A 81 -35.27 -9.98 36.09
CA ALA A 81 -34.61 -11.28 35.97
C ALA A 81 -33.08 -11.11 36.01
N THR A 82 -32.48 -11.48 37.15
CA THR A 82 -31.04 -11.67 37.36
C THR A 82 -30.62 -13.05 36.86
N VAL A 83 -29.55 -13.17 36.05
CA VAL A 83 -28.55 -14.27 36.15
C VAL A 83 -27.20 -13.82 35.53
N ASN A 84 -26.19 -13.85 36.42
CA ASN A 84 -24.75 -14.12 36.31
C ASN A 84 -23.89 -13.53 35.18
N GLY A 85 -22.86 -12.82 35.63
CA GLY A 85 -21.88 -12.15 34.80
C GLY A 85 -20.89 -13.07 34.10
N THR A 86 -20.29 -12.51 33.06
CA THR A 86 -18.96 -12.86 32.57
C THR A 86 -18.46 -11.71 31.72
N THR A 87 -17.40 -11.06 32.19
CA THR A 87 -16.63 -10.08 31.44
C THR A 87 -15.95 -10.80 30.27
N LEU A 88 -16.15 -10.35 29.02
CA LEU A 88 -15.38 -10.85 27.89
C LEU A 88 -14.50 -9.75 27.29
N ARG A 89 -13.19 -9.98 27.41
CA ARG A 89 -12.08 -9.26 26.77
C ARG A 89 -11.72 -9.95 25.45
N ASN A 90 -11.37 -9.11 24.47
CA ASN A 90 -10.54 -9.32 23.27
C ASN A 90 -10.98 -10.31 22.19
N GLY A 91 -11.18 -9.77 20.98
CA GLY A 91 -11.01 -10.47 19.72
C GLY A 91 -9.52 -10.55 19.35
N THR A 92 -8.91 -11.68 19.63
CA THR A 92 -7.58 -12.08 19.18
C THR A 92 -7.67 -12.52 17.70
N LYS A 93 -6.65 -12.18 16.90
CA LYS A 93 -6.48 -12.67 15.52
C LYS A 93 -6.63 -14.21 15.46
N PRO A 94 -7.24 -14.79 14.41
CA PRO A 94 -7.41 -16.23 14.33
C PRO A 94 -6.05 -16.90 14.04
N THR A 95 -5.50 -17.58 15.05
CA THR A 95 -4.48 -18.62 14.85
C THR A 95 -5.18 -19.91 14.43
N GLY A 96 -4.76 -20.49 13.31
CA GLY A 96 -5.36 -21.70 12.76
C GLY A 96 -5.13 -22.95 13.61
N ASN A 97 -6.16 -23.79 13.70
CA ASN A 97 -6.13 -25.24 13.43
C ASN A 97 -7.58 -25.75 13.40
N GLY A 98 -7.84 -26.72 12.50
CA GLY A 98 -9.15 -26.96 11.90
C GLY A 98 -10.21 -27.64 12.78
N LEU A 99 -11.46 -27.66 12.29
CA LEU A 99 -12.21 -28.87 11.94
C LEU A 99 -13.57 -28.50 11.31
N HIS A 100 -13.95 -29.26 10.28
CA HIS A 100 -15.23 -29.37 9.55
C HIS A 100 -16.45 -28.50 9.94
N SER A 101 -17.00 -27.78 8.96
CA SER A 101 -18.47 -27.73 8.76
C SER A 101 -18.85 -27.34 7.33
N ALA A 102 -20.05 -27.77 6.96
CA ALA A 102 -20.59 -28.02 5.62
C ALA A 102 -20.74 -26.79 4.70
N LYS A 103 -20.72 -27.06 3.38
CA LYS A 103 -21.18 -26.15 2.33
C LYS A 103 -22.67 -25.79 2.54
N PRO A 104 -23.07 -24.51 2.47
CA PRO A 104 -24.42 -24.14 2.09
C PRO A 104 -24.48 -23.90 0.58
N HIS A 105 -25.22 -24.75 -0.13
CA HIS A 105 -25.82 -24.40 -1.42
C HIS A 105 -26.89 -23.33 -1.17
N GLY A 106 -26.88 -22.25 -1.95
CA GLY A 106 -27.89 -21.21 -1.91
C GLY A 106 -27.42 -19.93 -2.61
N GLU A 107 -27.59 -19.88 -3.92
CA GLU A 107 -27.49 -18.64 -4.69
C GLU A 107 -28.63 -17.70 -4.25
N GLY A 108 -28.26 -16.63 -3.55
CA GLY A 108 -29.17 -15.54 -3.18
C GLY A 108 -28.67 -14.23 -3.78
N HIS A 109 -29.01 -13.95 -5.04
CA HIS A 109 -28.86 -12.61 -5.60
C HIS A 109 -29.91 -11.68 -4.97
N ILE A 110 -29.47 -10.80 -4.07
CA ILE A 110 -30.34 -9.73 -3.55
C ILE A 110 -30.24 -8.56 -4.53
N THR A 111 -31.20 -8.48 -5.45
CA THR A 111 -31.42 -7.30 -6.29
C THR A 111 -32.32 -6.33 -5.54
N ALA A 112 -31.76 -5.19 -5.12
CA ALA A 112 -32.55 -4.07 -4.60
C ALA A 112 -32.78 -3.06 -5.74
N VAL A 113 -34.00 -3.04 -6.29
CA VAL A 113 -34.43 -2.07 -7.30
C VAL A 113 -34.80 -0.76 -6.59
N THR A 114 -34.20 0.35 -7.01
CA THR A 114 -34.66 1.68 -6.57
C THR A 114 -35.82 2.16 -7.43
N ALA A 115 -36.66 3.04 -6.89
CA ALA A 115 -37.91 3.51 -7.52
C ALA A 115 -37.75 4.20 -8.89
N ASN A 116 -36.52 4.42 -9.37
CA ASN A 116 -36.22 5.06 -10.65
C ASN A 116 -35.66 4.11 -11.72
N GLY A 117 -35.62 2.79 -11.49
CA GLY A 117 -35.14 1.84 -12.51
C GLY A 117 -33.63 1.85 -12.75
N ASP A 118 -32.88 2.68 -12.02
CA ASP A 118 -31.42 2.63 -12.03
C ASP A 118 -30.93 1.41 -11.25
N VAL A 119 -30.27 0.50 -11.95
CA VAL A 119 -29.51 -0.60 -11.35
C VAL A 119 -28.33 0.03 -10.62
N ALA A 120 -28.48 0.23 -9.32
CA ALA A 120 -27.33 0.40 -8.46
C ALA A 120 -26.55 -0.91 -8.55
N HIS A 121 -25.50 -0.96 -9.37
CA HIS A 121 -24.54 -2.05 -9.34
C HIS A 121 -23.97 -2.11 -7.92
N LEU A 122 -24.58 -2.95 -7.09
CA LEU A 122 -23.96 -3.49 -5.89
C LEU A 122 -22.62 -4.04 -6.37
N THR A 123 -21.54 -3.48 -5.83
CA THR A 123 -20.18 -3.81 -6.22
C THR A 123 -20.02 -5.32 -6.23
N ASP A 124 -19.60 -5.84 -7.38
CA ASP A 124 -19.58 -7.27 -7.66
C ASP A 124 -18.69 -8.02 -6.65
N ASP A 125 -19.32 -8.64 -5.65
CA ASP A 125 -18.69 -9.53 -4.66
C ASP A 125 -18.21 -10.84 -5.31
N SER A 126 -18.49 -11.04 -6.60
CA SER A 126 -18.06 -12.25 -7.30
C SER A 126 -16.55 -12.43 -7.34
N LEU A 127 -15.78 -11.36 -7.16
CA LEU A 127 -14.33 -11.47 -7.17
C LEU A 127 -13.76 -12.05 -5.86
N GLU A 128 -14.52 -12.02 -4.76
CA GLU A 128 -14.04 -12.52 -3.46
C GLU A 128 -13.88 -14.02 -3.43
N TYR A 129 -14.81 -14.74 -4.05
CA TYR A 129 -14.79 -16.21 -4.08
C TYR A 129 -13.70 -16.78 -5.00
N LEU A 130 -13.01 -15.93 -5.78
CA LEU A 130 -11.98 -16.39 -6.72
C LEU A 130 -10.73 -16.92 -6.02
N VAL A 131 -10.50 -16.51 -4.77
CA VAL A 131 -9.36 -16.94 -3.97
C VAL A 131 -9.79 -17.33 -2.56
N ASP A 132 -9.07 -18.26 -1.97
CA ASP A 132 -9.19 -18.69 -0.59
C ASP A 132 -8.07 -18.06 0.23
N TRP A 133 -8.41 -17.04 1.03
CA TRP A 133 -7.47 -16.31 1.89
C TRP A 133 -6.88 -17.16 3.03
N SER A 134 -7.47 -18.32 3.33
CA SER A 134 -6.89 -19.27 4.31
C SER A 134 -5.71 -20.07 3.73
N LYS A 135 -5.51 -20.00 2.41
CA LYS A 135 -4.47 -20.73 1.69
C LYS A 135 -3.41 -19.79 1.11
N PRO A 136 -2.20 -20.30 0.81
CA PRO A 136 -1.16 -19.53 0.12
C PRO A 136 -1.66 -18.94 -1.20
N MET A 137 -1.44 -17.65 -1.41
CA MET A 137 -2.02 -16.88 -2.51
C MET A 137 -1.34 -17.14 -3.85
N LEU A 138 -0.03 -17.41 -3.87
CA LEU A 138 0.76 -17.36 -5.10
C LEU A 138 0.24 -18.30 -6.20
N LEU A 139 -0.09 -19.55 -5.86
CA LEU A 139 -0.62 -20.52 -6.80
C LEU A 139 -2.07 -20.23 -7.22
N GLN A 140 -2.79 -19.42 -6.44
CA GLN A 140 -4.16 -19.02 -6.74
C GLN A 140 -4.19 -17.92 -7.80
N ILE A 141 -3.17 -17.04 -7.83
CA ILE A 141 -3.05 -15.98 -8.84
C ILE A 141 -3.09 -16.53 -10.27
N TYR A 142 -2.42 -17.66 -10.50
CA TYR A 142 -2.39 -18.31 -11.81
C TYR A 142 -3.80 -18.74 -12.32
N ARG A 143 -4.79 -18.83 -11.43
CA ARG A 143 -6.16 -19.25 -11.76
C ARG A 143 -7.10 -18.07 -12.07
N LEU A 144 -6.68 -16.84 -11.81
CA LEU A 144 -7.53 -15.65 -11.96
C LEU A 144 -7.83 -15.31 -13.42
N GLY A 145 -6.87 -15.54 -14.33
CA GLY A 145 -7.06 -15.28 -15.75
C GLY A 145 -7.54 -13.85 -16.01
N ASP A 146 -8.58 -13.67 -16.82
CA ASP A 146 -9.05 -12.34 -17.23
C ASP A 146 -9.61 -11.50 -16.07
N LYS A 147 -9.95 -12.13 -14.93
CA LYS A 147 -10.43 -11.43 -13.72
C LYS A 147 -9.31 -10.81 -12.89
N TYR A 148 -8.04 -11.07 -13.22
CA TYR A 148 -6.89 -10.64 -12.44
C TYR A 148 -6.82 -9.11 -12.28
N ALA A 149 -6.91 -8.37 -13.39
CA ALA A 149 -6.73 -6.92 -13.39
C ALA A 149 -7.78 -6.19 -12.53
N GLU A 150 -9.03 -6.64 -12.59
CA GLU A 150 -10.08 -6.10 -11.72
C GLU A 150 -9.88 -6.53 -10.26
N TRP A 151 -9.53 -7.80 -10.01
CA TRP A 151 -9.35 -8.34 -8.67
C TRP A 151 -8.20 -7.68 -7.89
N VAL A 152 -7.06 -7.43 -8.56
CA VAL A 152 -5.85 -6.89 -7.92
C VAL A 152 -6.02 -5.42 -7.53
N ASN A 153 -6.81 -4.65 -8.29
CA ASN A 153 -7.08 -3.23 -8.05
C ASN A 153 -8.22 -2.97 -7.06
N LYS A 154 -8.83 -4.01 -6.49
CA LYS A 154 -9.79 -3.91 -5.39
C LYS A 154 -9.08 -4.17 -4.05
N PRO A 155 -8.66 -3.12 -3.32
CA PRO A 155 -7.87 -3.27 -2.10
C PRO A 155 -8.69 -3.93 -0.98
N VAL A 156 -7.99 -4.66 -0.10
CA VAL A 156 -8.53 -5.28 1.12
C VAL A 156 -7.58 -5.03 2.30
N ASP A 157 -8.10 -5.10 3.53
CA ASP A 157 -7.32 -5.02 4.77
C ASP A 157 -7.23 -6.40 5.42
N ARG A 158 -6.49 -7.31 4.78
CA ARG A 158 -6.33 -8.72 5.20
C ARG A 158 -4.85 -9.10 5.26
N GLU A 159 -4.52 -10.13 6.05
CA GLU A 159 -3.18 -10.73 6.01
C GLU A 159 -2.98 -11.48 4.68
N LEU A 160 -1.86 -11.20 4.00
CA LEU A 160 -1.49 -11.88 2.76
C LEU A 160 -0.38 -12.91 3.02
N ARG A 161 -0.71 -14.19 2.83
CA ARG A 161 0.25 -15.29 2.81
C ARG A 161 0.55 -15.71 1.37
N LEU A 162 1.80 -15.61 0.93
CA LEU A 162 2.22 -16.01 -0.41
C LEU A 162 2.52 -17.51 -0.50
N PHE A 163 3.20 -18.06 0.51
CA PHE A 163 3.73 -19.43 0.49
C PHE A 163 3.19 -20.31 1.62
N GLY A 164 3.13 -21.62 1.33
CA GLY A 164 2.72 -22.65 2.29
C GLY A 164 3.71 -22.80 3.44
N PRO A 165 4.97 -23.19 3.20
CA PRO A 165 5.95 -23.31 4.28
C PRO A 165 6.21 -21.95 4.94
N THR A 166 6.05 -21.89 6.27
CA THR A 166 6.19 -20.64 7.04
C THR A 166 7.57 -20.00 6.89
N TRP A 167 8.62 -20.81 6.78
CA TRP A 167 9.97 -20.29 6.59
C TRP A 167 10.14 -19.58 5.24
N VAL A 168 9.52 -20.08 4.16
CA VAL A 168 9.52 -19.40 2.84
C VAL A 168 8.70 -18.12 2.92
N GLU A 169 7.52 -18.17 3.56
CA GLU A 169 6.67 -17.00 3.77
C GLU A 169 7.43 -15.89 4.51
N ASN A 170 8.20 -16.22 5.54
CA ASN A 170 8.99 -15.26 6.30
C ASN A 170 10.07 -14.58 5.45
N LEU A 171 10.67 -15.26 4.46
CA LEU A 171 11.65 -14.65 3.54
C LEU A 171 11.04 -13.59 2.63
N THR A 172 9.72 -13.59 2.48
CA THR A 172 9.01 -12.65 1.62
C THR A 172 8.51 -11.41 2.37
N ARG A 173 8.52 -11.46 3.71
CA ARG A 173 8.13 -10.36 4.58
C ARG A 173 9.33 -9.45 4.81
N THR A 174 9.25 -8.22 4.34
CA THR A 174 10.37 -7.26 4.43
C THR A 174 9.97 -6.08 5.33
N PRO A 175 10.33 -6.11 6.64
CA PRO A 175 10.27 -4.93 7.48
C PRO A 175 11.03 -3.75 6.86
N TRP A 176 10.48 -2.54 6.98
CA TRP A 176 11.04 -1.34 6.36
C TRP A 176 12.51 -1.10 6.69
N TRP A 177 12.95 -1.42 7.91
CA TRP A 177 14.31 -1.17 8.41
C TRP A 177 15.36 -2.10 7.80
N ILE A 178 14.97 -3.22 7.18
CA ILE A 178 15.90 -4.13 6.49
C ILE A 178 16.57 -3.40 5.31
N VAL A 179 15.79 -2.61 4.57
CA VAL A 179 16.26 -1.87 3.39
C VAL A 179 17.40 -0.89 3.76
N PRO A 180 17.24 0.10 4.67
CA PRO A 180 18.34 0.97 5.08
C PRO A 180 19.47 0.21 5.79
N ALA A 181 19.18 -0.80 6.61
CA ALA A 181 20.21 -1.56 7.31
C ALA A 181 21.19 -2.26 6.34
N PHE A 182 20.70 -2.72 5.19
CA PHE A 182 21.53 -3.31 4.15
C PHE A 182 22.15 -2.25 3.22
N TRP A 183 21.32 -1.34 2.69
CA TRP A 183 21.75 -0.45 1.62
C TRP A 183 22.65 0.69 2.09
N ILE A 184 22.49 1.20 3.31
CA ILE A 184 23.38 2.28 3.81
C ILE A 184 24.84 1.80 3.87
N PRO A 185 25.18 0.67 4.54
CA PRO A 185 26.55 0.15 4.50
C PRO A 185 27.05 -0.16 3.09
N ALA A 186 26.21 -0.75 2.22
CA ALA A 186 26.58 -1.09 0.86
C ALA A 186 26.92 0.16 0.02
N ILE A 187 26.09 1.20 0.10
CA ILE A 187 26.30 2.50 -0.57
C ILE A 187 27.58 3.15 -0.06
N LEU A 188 27.77 3.22 1.25
CA LEU A 188 28.99 3.79 1.85
C LEU A 188 30.25 3.02 1.40
N TYR A 189 30.18 1.70 1.38
CA TYR A 189 31.26 0.87 0.87
C TYR A 189 31.56 1.17 -0.61
N LEU A 190 30.54 1.26 -1.47
CA LEU A 190 30.70 1.62 -2.88
C LEU A 190 31.34 3.00 -3.06
N ILE A 191 30.92 4.00 -2.28
CA ILE A 191 31.46 5.36 -2.35
C ILE A 191 32.92 5.38 -1.89
N VAL A 192 33.21 4.85 -0.70
CA VAL A 192 34.53 4.98 -0.06
C VAL A 192 35.56 4.06 -0.71
N ARG A 193 35.20 2.80 -0.99
CA ARG A 193 36.15 1.80 -1.47
C ARG A 193 36.29 1.79 -2.98
N HIS A 194 35.25 2.07 -3.74
CA HIS A 194 35.34 2.03 -5.19
C HIS A 194 35.30 3.41 -5.81
N GLY A 195 34.30 4.22 -5.47
CA GLY A 195 34.09 5.51 -6.10
C GLY A 195 35.23 6.50 -5.85
N ALA A 196 35.60 6.69 -4.59
CA ALA A 196 36.70 7.57 -4.20
C ALA A 196 38.04 7.10 -4.77
N GLN A 197 38.27 5.78 -4.87
CA GLN A 197 39.47 5.24 -5.51
C GLN A 197 39.49 5.53 -7.02
N GLN A 198 38.38 5.33 -7.73
CA GLN A 198 38.31 5.61 -9.17
C GLN A 198 38.59 7.08 -9.50
N VAL A 199 38.03 8.01 -8.71
CA VAL A 199 38.29 9.44 -8.88
C VAL A 199 39.77 9.75 -8.60
N ALA A 200 40.34 9.20 -7.54
CA ALA A 200 41.74 9.41 -7.20
C ALA A 200 42.67 8.92 -8.32
N THR A 201 42.45 7.71 -8.84
CA THR A 201 43.23 7.19 -9.97
C THR A 201 43.06 8.05 -11.22
N GLY A 202 41.84 8.46 -11.55
CA GLY A 202 41.59 9.32 -12.73
C GLY A 202 42.20 10.72 -12.62
N ARG A 203 42.39 11.24 -11.40
CA ARG A 203 42.97 12.55 -11.12
C ARG A 203 44.45 12.52 -10.75
N GLY A 204 45.04 11.33 -10.58
CA GLY A 204 46.43 11.17 -10.13
C GLY A 204 46.67 11.52 -8.66
N PHE A 205 45.65 11.39 -7.80
CA PHE A 205 45.78 11.67 -6.37
C PHE A 205 46.53 10.54 -5.64
N ALA A 206 47.27 10.92 -4.60
CA ALA A 206 48.03 9.98 -3.77
C ALA A 206 47.11 9.22 -2.80
N SER A 207 45.97 9.81 -2.42
CA SER A 207 44.99 9.22 -1.51
C SER A 207 43.57 9.32 -2.04
N ALA A 208 42.79 8.25 -1.87
CA ALA A 208 41.34 8.25 -2.14
C ALA A 208 40.59 9.32 -1.32
N SER A 209 41.13 9.75 -0.18
CA SER A 209 40.52 10.80 0.64
C SER A 209 40.45 12.16 -0.08
N GLU A 210 41.37 12.43 -1.00
CA GLU A 210 41.40 13.66 -1.79
C GLU A 210 40.19 13.77 -2.73
N SER A 211 39.64 12.63 -3.17
CA SER A 211 38.45 12.57 -4.01
C SER A 211 37.22 13.20 -3.38
N PHE A 212 37.09 13.19 -2.04
CA PHE A 212 35.97 13.83 -1.33
C PHE A 212 36.01 15.36 -1.38
N ARG A 213 37.11 15.96 -1.83
CA ARG A 213 37.19 17.41 -2.06
C ARG A 213 36.81 17.79 -3.49
N THR A 214 36.51 16.82 -4.35
CA THR A 214 36.19 17.06 -5.76
C THR A 214 34.69 17.24 -5.97
N VAL A 215 34.33 18.20 -6.83
CA VAL A 215 32.95 18.38 -7.29
C VAL A 215 32.48 17.17 -8.10
N GLU A 216 33.38 16.53 -8.84
CA GLU A 216 33.11 15.38 -9.69
C GLU A 216 32.50 14.20 -8.93
N LEU A 217 32.99 13.92 -7.72
CA LEU A 217 32.43 12.85 -6.88
C LEU A 217 30.95 13.13 -6.57
N TYR A 218 30.64 14.33 -6.07
CA TYR A 218 29.27 14.70 -5.71
C TYR A 218 28.36 14.85 -6.92
N LEU A 219 28.89 15.30 -8.05
CA LEU A 219 28.16 15.40 -9.30
C LEU A 219 27.66 14.02 -9.77
N HIS A 220 28.51 12.99 -9.73
CA HIS A 220 28.08 11.63 -10.12
C HIS A 220 27.06 11.04 -9.14
N LEU A 221 27.18 11.31 -7.84
CA LEU A 221 26.16 10.94 -6.87
C LEU A 221 24.81 11.63 -7.17
N ALA A 222 24.84 12.93 -7.45
CA ALA A 222 23.64 13.70 -7.78
C ALA A 222 23.01 13.26 -9.10
N LEU A 223 23.82 13.00 -10.14
CA LEU A 223 23.36 12.47 -11.43
C LEU A 223 22.71 11.10 -11.26
N GLY A 224 23.31 10.22 -10.47
CA GLY A 224 22.73 8.92 -10.15
C GLY A 224 21.39 9.05 -9.44
N ALA A 225 21.31 9.88 -8.41
CA ALA A 225 20.08 10.10 -7.66
C ALA A 225 18.97 10.74 -8.52
N PHE A 226 19.33 11.65 -9.43
CA PHE A 226 18.40 12.23 -10.39
C PHE A 226 17.92 11.18 -11.41
N ALA A 227 18.83 10.38 -11.98
CA ALA A 227 18.49 9.27 -12.88
C ALA A 227 17.56 8.25 -12.22
N TRP A 228 17.73 8.00 -10.91
CA TRP A 228 16.79 7.18 -10.15
C TRP A 228 15.36 7.73 -10.21
N THR A 229 15.13 9.04 -10.11
CA THR A 229 13.76 9.57 -10.15
C THR A 229 13.05 9.27 -11.48
N LEU A 230 13.78 9.23 -12.58
CA LEU A 230 13.25 8.82 -13.88
C LEU A 230 13.01 7.32 -13.92
N LEU A 231 13.94 6.52 -13.37
CA LEU A 231 13.80 5.07 -13.28
C LEU A 231 12.60 4.67 -12.39
N GLU A 232 12.41 5.34 -11.26
CA GLU A 232 11.24 5.22 -10.38
C GLU A 232 9.95 5.39 -11.18
N TYR A 233 9.80 6.53 -11.87
CA TYR A 233 8.63 6.81 -12.70
C TYR A 233 8.43 5.72 -13.76
N SER A 234 9.52 5.32 -14.41
CA SER A 234 9.49 4.35 -15.51
C SER A 234 9.08 2.95 -15.06
N LEU A 235 9.68 2.48 -13.96
CA LEU A 235 9.34 1.19 -13.35
C LEU A 235 7.90 1.22 -12.85
N HIS A 236 7.50 2.27 -12.14
CA HIS A 236 6.16 2.34 -11.58
C HIS A 236 5.10 2.34 -12.68
N ARG A 237 5.31 3.11 -13.76
CA ARG A 237 4.36 3.19 -14.89
C ARG A 237 4.33 1.94 -15.75
N TRP A 238 5.47 1.48 -16.24
CA TRP A 238 5.51 0.49 -17.32
C TRP A 238 5.77 -0.95 -16.86
N VAL A 239 6.29 -1.13 -15.64
CA VAL A 239 6.60 -2.46 -15.09
C VAL A 239 5.61 -2.82 -13.99
N PHE A 240 5.43 -1.93 -13.01
CA PHE A 240 4.59 -2.17 -11.84
C PHE A 240 3.10 -2.00 -12.12
N HIS A 241 2.73 -1.18 -13.11
CA HIS A 241 1.36 -1.05 -13.63
C HIS A 241 1.19 -1.64 -15.04
N LEU A 242 2.06 -2.59 -15.39
CA LEU A 242 1.90 -3.38 -16.61
C LEU A 242 0.55 -4.12 -16.58
N ASP A 243 -0.26 -3.98 -17.63
CA ASP A 243 -1.44 -4.83 -17.83
C ASP A 243 -0.98 -6.23 -18.30
N PRO A 244 -1.06 -7.27 -17.45
CA PRO A 244 -0.59 -8.60 -17.83
C PRO A 244 -1.55 -9.31 -18.78
N LYS A 245 -2.75 -8.75 -19.04
CA LYS A 245 -3.83 -9.37 -19.83
C LYS A 245 -4.08 -10.81 -19.37
N GLY A 246 -4.39 -11.73 -20.28
CA GLY A 246 -4.59 -13.15 -19.97
C GLY A 246 -3.32 -13.95 -19.68
N ASN A 247 -2.12 -13.35 -19.66
CA ASN A 247 -0.87 -14.10 -19.42
C ASN A 247 -0.66 -14.36 -17.91
N ARG A 248 -0.98 -15.58 -17.48
CA ARG A 248 -0.96 -16.00 -16.07
C ARG A 248 0.42 -15.94 -15.40
N VAL A 249 1.49 -16.17 -16.17
CA VAL A 249 2.87 -16.03 -15.64
C VAL A 249 3.16 -14.55 -15.37
N LEU A 250 2.78 -13.68 -16.31
CA LEU A 250 2.95 -12.24 -16.17
C LEU A 250 2.07 -11.66 -15.05
N GLN A 251 0.86 -12.18 -14.85
CA GLN A 251 0.01 -11.85 -13.70
C GLN A 251 0.67 -12.19 -12.36
N THR A 252 1.33 -13.35 -12.30
CA THR A 252 2.04 -13.81 -11.10
C THR A 252 3.26 -12.92 -10.83
N PHE A 253 4.01 -12.58 -11.88
CA PHE A 253 5.11 -11.62 -11.82
C PHE A 253 4.65 -10.24 -11.35
N HIS A 254 3.64 -9.66 -12.00
CA HIS A 254 3.03 -8.37 -11.63
C HIS A 254 2.55 -8.39 -10.16
N PHE A 255 1.91 -9.48 -9.72
CA PHE A 255 1.46 -9.61 -8.34
C PHE A 255 2.62 -9.54 -7.34
N LEU A 256 3.73 -10.23 -7.63
CA LEU A 256 4.90 -10.27 -6.75
C LEU A 256 5.63 -8.93 -6.65
N ILE A 257 5.68 -8.15 -7.73
CA ILE A 257 6.46 -6.90 -7.74
C ILE A 257 5.67 -5.67 -7.27
N HIS A 258 4.35 -5.64 -7.48
CA HIS A 258 3.53 -4.46 -7.13
C HIS A 258 2.05 -4.78 -6.86
N GLY A 259 1.46 -5.74 -7.55
CA GLY A 259 0.04 -6.06 -7.41
C GLY A 259 -0.37 -6.45 -5.99
N GLN A 260 0.50 -7.14 -5.23
CA GLN A 260 0.25 -7.42 -3.82
C GLN A 260 0.14 -6.14 -2.98
N HIS A 261 0.94 -5.11 -3.29
CA HIS A 261 0.91 -3.86 -2.56
C HIS A 261 -0.39 -3.09 -2.82
N HIS A 262 -0.88 -3.06 -4.07
CA HIS A 262 -2.21 -2.51 -4.36
C HIS A 262 -3.35 -3.32 -3.75
N LYS A 263 -3.19 -4.65 -3.67
CA LYS A 263 -4.22 -5.53 -3.11
C LYS A 263 -4.32 -5.43 -1.59
N VAL A 264 -3.20 -5.38 -0.88
CA VAL A 264 -3.12 -5.25 0.59
C VAL A 264 -2.28 -4.02 0.98
N PRO A 265 -2.76 -2.79 0.69
CA PRO A 265 -1.95 -1.57 0.83
C PRO A 265 -1.54 -1.28 2.27
N PHE A 266 -2.18 -1.90 3.26
CA PHE A 266 -1.90 -1.71 4.68
C PHE A 266 -1.01 -2.79 5.30
N ASP A 267 -0.49 -3.77 4.54
CA ASP A 267 0.48 -4.75 5.06
C ASP A 267 1.91 -4.18 5.12
N PRO A 268 2.47 -3.94 6.32
CA PRO A 268 3.75 -3.25 6.47
C PRO A 268 4.96 -4.07 6.02
N HIS A 269 4.78 -5.35 5.69
CA HIS A 269 5.85 -6.23 5.25
C HIS A 269 5.83 -6.50 3.74
N ARG A 270 4.84 -5.94 3.01
CA ARG A 270 4.58 -6.15 1.57
C ARG A 270 4.66 -4.86 0.75
N LEU A 271 5.37 -3.87 1.28
CA LEU A 271 5.51 -2.55 0.67
C LEU A 271 6.92 -2.34 0.11
N VAL A 272 7.93 -2.40 0.98
CA VAL A 272 9.31 -2.13 0.57
C VAL A 272 9.88 -3.27 -0.26
N PHE A 273 10.80 -2.95 -1.17
CA PHE A 273 11.30 -3.95 -2.11
C PHE A 273 12.34 -4.88 -1.43
N PRO A 274 12.19 -6.21 -1.50
CA PRO A 274 13.11 -7.12 -0.81
C PRO A 274 14.55 -7.03 -1.34
N VAL A 275 15.54 -7.16 -0.46
CA VAL A 275 16.96 -6.99 -0.80
C VAL A 275 17.46 -7.97 -1.88
N PRO A 276 17.18 -9.30 -1.83
CA PRO A 276 17.68 -10.23 -2.84
C PRO A 276 17.25 -9.90 -4.29
N PRO A 277 15.97 -9.68 -4.62
CA PRO A 277 15.59 -9.24 -5.96
C PRO A 277 16.11 -7.82 -6.28
N ALA A 278 16.25 -6.93 -5.30
CA ALA A 278 16.84 -5.61 -5.49
C ALA A 278 18.31 -5.70 -5.96
N LEU A 279 19.11 -6.63 -5.42
CA LEU A 279 20.49 -6.88 -5.85
C LEU A 279 20.56 -7.38 -7.30
N LEU A 280 19.65 -8.27 -7.69
CA LEU A 280 19.54 -8.74 -9.07
C LEU A 280 19.28 -7.57 -10.03
N LEU A 281 18.28 -6.74 -9.70
CA LEU A 281 17.95 -5.55 -10.51
C LEU A 281 19.08 -4.53 -10.53
N THR A 282 19.77 -4.32 -9.40
CA THR A 282 20.95 -3.45 -9.32
C THR A 282 22.03 -3.91 -10.29
N SER A 283 22.28 -5.22 -10.36
CA SER A 283 23.28 -5.80 -11.28
C SER A 283 22.89 -5.61 -12.75
N LEU A 284 21.59 -5.71 -13.06
CA LEU A 284 21.04 -5.46 -14.39
C LEU A 284 21.15 -3.97 -14.79
N PHE A 285 20.69 -3.06 -13.92
CA PHE A 285 20.74 -1.62 -14.18
C PHE A 285 22.14 -1.03 -14.14
N TYR A 286 23.10 -1.72 -13.50
CA TYR A 286 24.50 -1.30 -13.56
C TYR A 286 25.09 -1.41 -14.97
N GLN A 287 24.62 -2.32 -15.83
CA GLN A 287 25.16 -2.50 -17.18
C GLN A 287 25.09 -1.22 -18.03
N PRO A 288 23.92 -0.58 -18.23
CA PRO A 288 23.87 0.69 -18.97
C PRO A 288 24.65 1.81 -18.26
N VAL A 289 24.65 1.86 -16.93
CA VAL A 289 25.43 2.85 -16.16
C VAL A 289 26.93 2.69 -16.42
N TYR A 290 27.43 1.46 -16.49
CA TYR A 290 28.83 1.15 -16.76
C TYR A 290 29.32 1.73 -18.09
N TYR A 291 28.50 1.65 -19.13
CA TYR A 291 28.86 2.16 -20.46
C TYR A 291 28.59 3.66 -20.63
N ALA A 292 27.64 4.23 -19.88
CA ALA A 292 27.22 5.62 -20.06
C ALA A 292 28.03 6.65 -19.27
N PHE A 293 28.68 6.26 -18.17
CA PHE A 293 29.31 7.21 -17.24
C PHE A 293 30.79 6.91 -17.00
N PRO A 294 31.66 7.94 -16.86
CA PRO A 294 33.08 7.76 -16.59
C PRO A 294 33.36 7.21 -15.18
N TYR A 295 32.50 7.54 -14.20
CA TYR A 295 32.55 6.98 -12.84
C TYR A 295 31.26 6.20 -12.55
N PRO A 296 31.08 5.01 -13.16
CA PRO A 296 29.81 4.31 -13.14
C PRO A 296 29.45 3.78 -11.74
N ARG A 297 30.43 3.44 -10.91
CA ARG A 297 30.18 2.97 -9.53
C ARG A 297 29.70 4.10 -8.62
N LEU A 298 30.21 5.32 -8.79
CA LEU A 298 29.68 6.50 -8.09
C LEU A 298 28.27 6.84 -8.56
N THR A 299 28.03 6.78 -9.87
CA THR A 299 26.70 7.00 -10.44
C THR A 299 25.71 5.96 -9.94
N LEU A 300 26.11 4.69 -9.88
CA LEU A 300 25.31 3.62 -9.27
C LEU A 300 25.02 3.91 -7.80
N ALA A 301 26.04 4.31 -7.02
CA ALA A 301 25.85 4.65 -5.61
C ALA A 301 24.85 5.81 -5.44
N GLY A 302 24.91 6.83 -6.30
CA GLY A 302 23.91 7.90 -6.38
C GLY A 302 22.51 7.36 -6.67
N GLY A 303 22.38 6.46 -7.65
CA GLY A 303 21.11 5.80 -7.98
C GLY A 303 20.55 4.98 -6.81
N LEU A 304 21.41 4.26 -6.09
CA LEU A 304 21.03 3.51 -4.89
C LEU A 304 20.61 4.42 -3.72
N ILE A 305 21.22 5.60 -3.58
CA ILE A 305 20.74 6.63 -2.64
C ILE A 305 19.34 7.08 -3.04
N GLY A 306 19.11 7.35 -4.32
CA GLY A 306 17.79 7.68 -4.86
C GLY A 306 16.75 6.59 -4.53
N TYR A 307 17.08 5.32 -4.81
CA TYR A 307 16.26 4.17 -4.48
C TYR A 307 15.92 4.08 -2.99
N LEU A 308 16.93 4.19 -2.12
CA LEU A 308 16.71 4.12 -0.69
C LEU A 308 15.78 5.24 -0.21
N VAL A 309 16.00 6.47 -0.69
CA VAL A 309 15.12 7.61 -0.37
C VAL A 309 13.71 7.36 -0.86
N TYR A 310 13.54 6.88 -2.10
CA TYR A 310 12.25 6.51 -2.65
C TYR A 310 11.51 5.48 -1.78
N ASP A 311 12.16 4.37 -1.43
CA ASP A 311 11.50 3.26 -0.73
C ASP A 311 11.10 3.69 0.69
N MET A 312 11.92 4.53 1.33
CA MET A 312 11.60 5.11 2.65
C MET A 312 10.50 6.18 2.57
N ILE A 313 10.48 7.01 1.51
CA ILE A 313 9.36 7.91 1.25
C ILE A 313 8.09 7.09 1.08
N HIS A 314 8.09 6.09 0.20
CA HIS A 314 6.95 5.23 -0.09
C HIS A 314 6.37 4.62 1.19
N TYR A 315 7.23 4.01 2.02
CA TYR A 315 6.82 3.47 3.31
C TYR A 315 6.23 4.55 4.24
N TYR A 316 6.88 5.72 4.32
CA TYR A 316 6.40 6.83 5.13
C TYR A 316 5.07 7.43 4.62
N LEU A 317 4.78 7.40 3.32
CA LEU A 317 3.50 7.84 2.80
C LEU A 317 2.35 6.94 3.29
N HIS A 318 2.59 5.64 3.43
CA HIS A 318 1.60 4.69 3.95
C HIS A 318 1.45 4.74 5.47
N TYR A 319 2.56 4.80 6.21
CA TYR A 319 2.56 4.62 7.67
C TYR A 319 2.88 5.87 8.50
N GLY A 320 3.42 6.92 7.88
CA GLY A 320 3.75 8.18 8.52
C GLY A 320 2.56 9.15 8.60
N SER A 321 2.70 10.22 9.39
CA SER A 321 1.70 11.30 9.51
C SER A 321 2.36 12.67 9.22
N PRO A 322 2.62 13.00 7.93
CA PRO A 322 3.25 14.26 7.56
C PRO A 322 2.36 15.46 7.93
N ALA A 323 2.97 16.52 8.46
CA ALA A 323 2.28 17.74 8.91
C ALA A 323 2.46 18.91 7.92
N GLY A 324 2.07 18.71 6.66
CA GLY A 324 2.21 19.70 5.58
C GLY A 324 3.45 19.50 4.69
N GLY A 325 3.66 20.42 3.75
CA GLY A 325 4.80 20.40 2.82
C GLY A 325 4.74 19.28 1.77
N HIS A 326 5.92 18.91 1.27
CA HIS A 326 6.11 17.95 0.18
C HIS A 326 5.56 16.55 0.50
N LEU A 327 5.96 15.95 1.63
CA LEU A 327 5.51 14.61 2.01
C LEU A 327 4.00 14.55 2.30
N TYR A 328 3.40 15.63 2.77
CA TYR A 328 1.95 15.73 2.91
C TYR A 328 1.24 15.75 1.55
N HIS A 329 1.78 16.51 0.59
CA HIS A 329 1.29 16.51 -0.78
C HIS A 329 1.42 15.11 -1.39
N MET A 330 2.60 14.49 -1.30
CA MET A 330 2.86 13.17 -1.86
C MET A 330 2.03 12.08 -1.18
N LYS A 331 1.78 12.14 0.13
CA LYS A 331 0.88 11.18 0.81
C LYS A 331 -0.51 11.23 0.21
N ARG A 332 -1.07 12.43 0.04
CA ARG A 332 -2.39 12.61 -0.60
C ARG A 332 -2.38 12.19 -2.07
N TYR A 333 -1.31 12.50 -2.78
CA TYR A 333 -1.13 12.17 -4.19
C TYR A 333 -1.11 10.66 -4.40
N HIS A 334 -0.28 9.97 -3.63
CA HIS A 334 -0.10 8.52 -3.70
C HIS A 334 -1.31 7.74 -3.16
N TYR A 335 -1.99 8.23 -2.12
CA TYR A 335 -3.28 7.65 -1.74
C TYR A 335 -4.34 7.81 -2.82
N SER A 336 -4.35 8.94 -3.55
CA SER A 336 -5.23 9.11 -4.69
C SER A 336 -4.90 8.10 -5.79
N HIS A 337 -3.62 7.78 -6.01
CA HIS A 337 -3.19 6.72 -6.92
C HIS A 337 -3.75 5.35 -6.50
N HIS A 338 -3.58 4.96 -5.23
CA HIS A 338 -4.06 3.67 -4.73
C HIS A 338 -5.58 3.50 -4.78
N PHE A 339 -6.33 4.52 -4.40
CA PHE A 339 -7.75 4.39 -4.11
C PHE A 339 -8.67 5.05 -5.13
N VAL A 340 -8.15 5.87 -6.06
CA VAL A 340 -8.98 6.64 -7.01
C VAL A 340 -8.49 6.52 -8.46
N HIS A 341 -7.20 6.76 -8.71
CA HIS A 341 -6.62 6.88 -10.06
C HIS A 341 -5.42 5.92 -10.23
N HIS A 342 -5.69 4.63 -10.41
CA HIS A 342 -4.64 3.61 -10.53
C HIS A 342 -3.77 3.76 -11.78
N ASP A 343 -4.24 4.50 -12.79
CA ASP A 343 -3.59 4.77 -14.07
C ASP A 343 -2.90 6.16 -14.13
N GLN A 344 -2.77 6.86 -13.01
CA GLN A 344 -2.12 8.16 -12.90
C GLN A 344 -1.27 8.25 -11.62
N GLY A 345 -0.38 9.23 -11.53
CA GLY A 345 0.38 9.50 -10.31
C GLY A 345 1.45 8.45 -10.01
N TYR A 346 2.30 8.18 -11.00
CA TYR A 346 3.36 7.18 -10.89
C TYR A 346 4.57 7.69 -10.11
N GLY A 347 4.72 8.99 -9.93
CA GLY A 347 5.76 9.55 -9.08
C GLY A 347 5.44 9.38 -7.59
N ILE A 348 6.33 8.72 -6.85
CA ILE A 348 6.22 8.51 -5.40
C ILE A 348 7.06 9.55 -4.64
N SER A 349 8.30 9.76 -5.09
CA SER A 349 9.21 10.76 -4.53
C SER A 349 8.79 12.17 -4.93
N SER A 350 8.25 12.37 -6.14
CA SER A 350 7.73 13.66 -6.60
C SER A 350 6.79 13.51 -7.81
N ASP A 351 5.90 14.47 -8.05
CA ASP A 351 5.02 14.54 -9.23
C ASP A 351 5.71 15.17 -10.47
N PHE A 352 7.04 15.30 -10.48
CA PHE A 352 7.79 15.96 -11.55
C PHE A 352 7.62 15.27 -12.90
N TRP A 353 7.90 13.97 -12.96
CA TRP A 353 7.78 13.20 -14.21
C TRP A 353 6.32 13.02 -14.63
N ASP A 354 5.40 12.96 -13.67
CA ASP A 354 3.97 12.96 -13.98
C ASP A 354 3.50 14.25 -14.69
N LYS A 355 4.01 15.41 -14.28
CA LYS A 355 3.76 16.68 -14.98
C LYS A 355 4.31 16.65 -16.39
N LEU A 356 5.55 16.17 -16.55
CA LEU A 356 6.23 16.17 -17.83
C LEU A 356 5.58 15.20 -18.83
N PHE A 357 5.15 14.03 -18.37
CA PHE A 357 4.59 12.96 -19.21
C PHE A 357 3.05 12.89 -19.20
N GLY A 358 2.38 13.88 -18.61
CA GLY A 358 0.92 14.01 -18.66
C GLY A 358 0.14 12.97 -17.84
N THR A 359 0.72 12.44 -16.78
CA THR A 359 0.09 11.42 -15.89
C THR A 359 -0.22 11.98 -14.50
N ARG A 360 -0.34 13.30 -14.37
CA ARG A 360 -0.51 13.98 -13.08
C ARG A 360 -1.91 13.86 -12.50
N ILE A 361 -2.00 13.49 -11.23
CA ILE A 361 -3.27 13.56 -10.47
C ILE A 361 -3.54 15.00 -10.00
N MET A 362 -4.72 15.51 -10.33
CA MET A 362 -5.17 16.82 -9.88
C MET A 362 -5.82 16.74 -8.50
N LEU A 363 -5.03 16.95 -7.45
CA LEU A 363 -5.53 16.94 -6.08
C LEU A 363 -6.45 18.14 -5.79
N ARG A 364 -7.61 17.86 -5.21
CA ARG A 364 -8.53 18.89 -4.69
C ARG A 364 -7.86 19.74 -3.61
N LYS A 365 -8.09 21.05 -3.62
CA LYS A 365 -7.70 21.95 -2.52
C LYS A 365 -8.55 21.65 -1.28
N LEU A 366 -7.90 21.39 -0.16
CA LEU A 366 -8.58 21.15 1.12
C LEU A 366 -8.75 22.45 1.90
N LYS A 367 -9.85 22.55 2.64
CA LYS A 367 -10.10 23.67 3.56
C LYS A 367 -9.32 23.54 4.88
N TYR A 368 -8.82 22.34 5.18
CA TYR A 368 -8.09 22.00 6.40
C TYR A 368 -7.02 20.93 6.11
N LEU A 369 -6.06 20.80 7.01
CA LEU A 369 -5.05 19.73 6.93
C LEU A 369 -5.63 18.40 7.42
N LEU A 370 -5.38 17.34 6.67
CA LEU A 370 -5.70 15.98 7.07
C LEU A 370 -4.77 15.57 8.21
N LYS A 371 -5.32 14.83 9.17
CA LYS A 371 -4.58 14.20 10.25
C LYS A 371 -4.73 12.70 10.11
N TRP A 372 -3.63 11.97 9.93
CA TRP A 372 -3.63 10.50 9.98
C TRP A 372 -3.33 10.06 11.41
#